data_AF-A0A0Q7EY91-F1
#
_entry.id   AF-A0A0Q7EY91-F1
#
_cell.length_a   1.000
_cell.length_b   1.000
_cell.length_c   1.000
_cell.angle_alpha   90.00
_cell.angle_beta   90.00
_cell.angle_gamma   90.00
#
_symmetry.space_group_name_H-M   'P 1'
#
loop_
_entity.id
_entity.type
_entity.pdbx_description
1 polymer ?
#
loop_
_entity_poly.entity_id
_entity_poly.type
_entity_poly.pdbx_seq_one_letter_code
_entity_poly.pdbx_strand_id
1 'polypeptide(L)'
;MGCAATAALLAGCAGNPFAEAKVDANSAVAEDVARMAHESRAFPTFADIPPPPSAQRPLASWGQAADQLEVARANVETATAPSTWTLTGTERFVARARSQVGPDIGPTESTTPSSEAFAKELRERATPPPSPR
;
A
#
# COMPACT_ATOMS: atom_id res chain seq x y z
N MET A 1 31.99 -22.47 35.79
CA MET A 1 32.74 -21.32 36.33
C MET A 1 33.81 -20.98 35.31
N GLY A 2 33.75 -19.96 34.48
CA GLY A 2 32.86 -18.82 34.29
C GLY A 2 33.60 -17.86 33.36
N CYS A 3 32.90 -17.27 32.40
CA CYS A 3 33.21 -16.03 31.68
C CYS A 3 34.64 -15.79 31.14
N ALA A 4 34.82 -15.94 29.82
CA ALA A 4 35.86 -15.19 29.10
C ALA A 4 35.50 -14.92 27.62
N ALA A 5 34.22 -14.60 27.33
CA ALA A 5 33.73 -14.39 25.95
C ALA A 5 33.19 -12.96 25.69
N THR A 6 33.49 -11.96 26.53
CA THR A 6 32.84 -10.64 26.43
C THR A 6 33.79 -9.44 26.57
N ALA A 7 35.06 -9.55 26.15
CA ALA A 7 36.00 -8.42 26.19
C ALA A 7 36.48 -7.90 24.82
N ALA A 8 36.01 -8.47 23.70
CA ALA A 8 36.49 -8.08 22.36
C ALA A 8 35.61 -7.05 21.62
N LEU A 9 34.51 -6.58 22.22
CA LEU A 9 33.54 -5.68 21.56
C LEU A 9 33.67 -4.19 21.94
N LEU A 10 34.58 -3.82 22.85
CA LEU A 10 34.70 -2.44 23.37
C LEU A 10 35.93 -1.66 22.88
N ALA A 11 36.77 -2.24 22.01
CA ALA A 11 37.97 -1.58 21.50
C ALA A 11 37.74 -0.77 20.19
N GLY A 12 36.49 -0.52 19.80
CA GLY A 12 36.15 0.21 18.57
C GLY A 12 36.28 1.73 18.63
N CYS A 13 36.67 2.32 19.77
CA CYS A 13 36.65 3.79 19.98
C CYS A 13 37.97 4.35 20.54
N ALA A 14 39.11 3.70 20.27
CA ALA A 14 40.44 4.20 20.64
C ALA A 14 41.33 4.51 19.42
N GLY A 15 40.73 4.73 18.24
CA GLY A 15 41.41 5.25 17.07
C GLY A 15 41.10 6.73 16.89
N ASN A 16 42.09 7.53 16.48
CA ASN A 16 41.84 8.89 16.01
C ASN A 16 40.87 8.78 14.80
N PRO A 17 39.61 9.24 14.90
CA PRO A 17 38.65 9.13 13.80
C PRO A 17 39.02 10.02 12.61
N PHE A 18 40.01 10.90 12.80
CA PHE A 18 40.59 11.75 11.76
C PHE A 18 41.95 11.24 11.28
N ALA A 19 42.41 10.06 11.73
CA ALA A 19 43.60 9.46 11.14
C ALA A 19 43.27 8.95 9.74
N GLU A 20 44.11 9.29 8.77
CA GLU A 20 43.99 8.78 7.42
C GLU A 20 44.10 7.25 7.41
N ALA A 21 43.13 6.61 6.75
CA ALA A 21 43.17 5.17 6.52
C ALA A 21 44.31 4.84 5.54
N LYS A 22 45.16 3.87 5.91
CA LYS A 22 46.22 3.38 5.01
C LYS A 22 45.58 2.66 3.83
N VAL A 23 46.05 2.98 2.62
CA VAL A 23 45.67 2.27 1.39
C VAL A 23 46.23 0.85 1.46
N ASP A 24 45.38 -0.16 1.23
CA ASP A 24 45.81 -1.56 1.13
C ASP A 24 46.59 -1.78 -0.17
N ALA A 25 47.85 -2.23 -0.05
CA ALA A 25 48.75 -2.47 -1.17
C ALA A 25 48.33 -3.65 -2.06
N ASN A 26 47.48 -4.55 -1.59
CA ASN A 26 46.97 -5.68 -2.39
C ASN A 26 45.72 -5.32 -3.20
N SER A 27 45.22 -4.09 -3.09
CA SER A 27 44.06 -3.64 -3.84
C SER A 27 44.41 -3.36 -5.29
N ALA A 28 43.55 -3.78 -6.22
CA ALA A 28 43.69 -3.50 -7.66
C ALA A 28 43.71 -2.00 -8.00
N VAL A 29 43.27 -1.14 -7.08
CA VAL A 29 43.25 0.33 -7.24
C VAL A 29 44.29 1.05 -6.38
N ALA A 30 45.20 0.33 -5.72
CA ALA A 30 46.16 0.92 -4.77
C ALA A 30 47.06 1.99 -5.44
N GLU A 31 47.53 1.70 -6.65
CA GLU A 31 48.36 2.64 -7.43
C GLU A 31 47.57 3.88 -7.86
N ASP A 32 46.33 3.71 -8.32
CA ASP A 32 45.46 4.82 -8.71
C ASP A 32 45.14 5.74 -7.52
N VAL A 33 44.87 5.17 -6.35
CA VAL A 33 44.60 5.94 -5.12
C VAL A 33 45.85 6.68 -4.67
N ALA A 34 47.02 6.02 -4.68
CA ALA A 34 48.29 6.67 -4.31
C ALA A 34 48.62 7.83 -5.25
N ARG A 35 48.44 7.64 -6.57
CA ARG A 35 48.62 8.68 -7.58
C ARG A 35 47.67 9.86 -7.34
N MET A 36 46.38 9.60 -7.14
CA MET A 36 45.37 10.66 -6.90
C MET A 36 45.57 11.39 -5.57
N ALA A 37 46.05 10.70 -4.54
CA ALA A 37 46.33 11.29 -3.23
C ALA A 37 47.56 12.22 -3.26
N HIS A 38 48.55 11.93 -4.11
CA HIS A 38 49.76 12.74 -4.27
C HIS A 38 49.64 13.82 -5.34
N GLU A 39 48.59 13.77 -6.17
CA GLU A 39 48.33 14.79 -7.18
C GLU A 39 47.91 16.11 -6.53
N SER A 40 48.75 17.14 -6.69
CA SER A 40 48.44 18.50 -6.25
C SER A 40 47.45 19.15 -7.21
N ARG A 41 46.16 18.87 -6.98
CA ARG A 41 45.05 19.49 -7.69
C ARG A 41 44.38 20.56 -6.84
N ALA A 42 43.75 21.54 -7.51
CA ALA A 42 42.86 22.46 -6.83
C ALA A 42 41.65 21.67 -6.29
N PHE A 43 41.47 21.69 -4.97
CA PHE A 43 40.27 21.12 -4.36
C PHE A 43 39.13 22.14 -4.45
N PRO A 44 37.90 21.67 -4.73
CA PRO A 44 36.75 22.55 -4.64
C PRO A 44 36.64 23.08 -3.21
N THR A 45 36.39 24.38 -3.13
CA THR A 45 36.10 25.14 -1.93
C THR A 45 34.60 25.17 -1.68
N PHE A 46 34.18 25.66 -0.51
CA PHE A 46 32.76 25.93 -0.25
C PHE A 46 32.13 26.92 -1.23
N ALA A 47 32.95 27.75 -1.91
CA ALA A 47 32.47 28.67 -2.94
C ALA A 47 32.14 27.97 -4.26
N ASP A 48 32.68 26.76 -4.49
CA ASP A 48 32.39 25.96 -5.68
C ASP A 48 31.09 25.17 -5.54
N ILE A 49 30.42 25.24 -4.37
CA ILE A 49 29.09 24.65 -4.19
C ILE A 49 28.10 25.48 -5.00
N PRO A 50 27.39 24.87 -5.96
CA PRO A 50 26.41 25.60 -6.75
C PRO A 50 25.31 26.14 -5.84
N PRO A 51 24.76 27.33 -6.15
CA PRO A 51 23.64 27.85 -5.40
C PRO A 51 22.46 26.88 -5.50
N PRO A 52 21.65 26.78 -4.44
CA PRO A 52 20.53 25.87 -4.44
C PRO A 52 19.51 26.32 -5.51
N PRO A 53 18.78 25.38 -6.13
CA PRO A 53 17.89 25.69 -7.24
C PRO A 53 16.84 26.74 -6.85
N SER A 54 16.52 27.65 -7.75
CA SER A 54 15.61 28.78 -7.47
C SER A 54 14.16 28.33 -7.24
N ALA A 55 13.74 27.21 -7.84
CA ALA A 55 12.40 26.65 -7.71
C ALA A 55 12.26 25.74 -6.49
N GLN A 56 12.75 26.17 -5.33
CA GLN A 56 12.53 25.46 -4.09
C GLN A 56 11.12 25.68 -3.57
N ARG A 57 10.54 24.61 -3.04
CA ARG A 57 9.29 24.67 -2.30
C ARG A 57 9.43 25.65 -1.12
N PRO A 58 8.51 26.63 -0.94
CA PRO A 58 8.54 27.51 0.22
C PRO A 58 8.40 26.73 1.53
N LEU A 59 9.15 27.09 2.56
CA LEU A 59 9.15 26.36 3.85
C LEU A 59 7.75 26.18 4.44
N ALA A 60 6.92 27.22 4.41
CA ALA A 60 5.55 27.17 4.93
C ALA A 60 4.66 26.13 4.23
N SER A 61 4.92 25.82 2.96
CA SER A 61 4.10 24.86 2.21
C SER A 61 4.29 23.41 2.64
N TRP A 62 5.39 23.09 3.35
CA TRP A 62 5.55 21.79 3.99
C TRP A 62 4.55 21.60 5.14
N GLY A 63 4.37 22.61 5.99
CA GLY A 63 3.37 22.60 7.06
C GLY A 63 1.96 22.46 6.50
N GLN A 64 1.63 23.27 5.48
CA GLN A 64 0.33 23.19 4.81
C GLN A 64 0.06 21.80 4.20
N ALA A 65 1.07 21.18 3.60
CA ALA A 65 0.93 19.83 3.05
C ALA A 65 0.72 18.77 4.13
N ALA A 66 1.39 18.91 5.29
CA ALA A 66 1.19 18.04 6.43
C ALA A 66 -0.22 18.19 7.02
N ASP A 67 -0.71 19.42 7.18
CA ASP A 67 -2.06 19.70 7.66
C ASP A 67 -3.12 19.08 6.74
N GLN A 68 -2.94 19.22 5.42
CA GLN A 68 -3.83 18.61 4.43
C GLN A 68 -3.83 17.08 4.51
N LEU A 69 -2.68 16.47 4.75
CA LEU A 69 -2.56 15.03 4.89
C LEU A 69 -3.32 14.52 6.13
N GLU A 70 -3.20 15.20 7.27
CA GLU A 70 -3.92 14.82 8.49
C GLU A 70 -5.44 14.95 8.33
N VAL A 71 -5.91 16.00 7.66
CA VAL A 71 -7.34 16.16 7.33
C VAL A 71 -7.81 15.04 6.40
N ALA A 72 -7.05 14.72 5.35
CA ALA A 72 -7.40 13.65 4.42
C ALA A 72 -7.46 12.29 5.13
N ARG A 73 -6.49 12.02 6.02
CA ARG A 73 -6.48 10.82 6.87
C ARG A 73 -7.75 10.72 7.71
N ALA A 74 -8.10 11.76 8.45
CA ALA A 74 -9.28 11.77 9.31
C ALA A 74 -10.58 11.50 8.51
N ASN A 75 -10.65 12.03 7.30
CA ASN A 75 -11.78 11.79 6.39
C ASN A 75 -11.85 10.32 5.95
N VAL A 76 -10.72 9.72 5.57
CA VAL A 76 -10.66 8.29 5.20
C VAL A 76 -11.06 7.43 6.37
N GLU A 77 -10.48 7.65 7.56
CA GLU A 77 -10.81 6.88 8.77
C GLU A 77 -12.31 6.92 9.08
N THR A 78 -12.94 8.09 8.96
CA THR A 78 -14.37 8.28 9.16
C THR A 78 -15.20 7.58 8.09
N ALA A 79 -14.85 7.72 6.81
CA ALA A 79 -15.59 7.15 5.68
C ALA A 79 -15.48 5.62 5.62
N THR A 80 -14.39 5.05 6.15
CA THR A 80 -14.15 3.61 6.19
C THR A 80 -14.48 2.98 7.53
N ALA A 81 -15.12 3.70 8.45
CA ALA A 81 -15.50 3.13 9.74
C ALA A 81 -16.39 1.89 9.54
N PRO A 82 -16.29 0.85 10.39
CA PRO A 82 -17.10 -0.37 10.23
C PRO A 82 -18.61 -0.13 10.22
N SER A 83 -19.08 0.91 10.92
CA SER A 83 -20.49 1.29 11.00
C SER A 83 -21.02 2.01 9.75
N THR A 84 -20.15 2.53 8.87
CA THR A 84 -20.56 3.30 7.67
C THR A 84 -21.27 2.43 6.63
N TRP A 85 -21.04 1.12 6.64
CA TRP A 85 -21.63 0.16 5.70
C TRP A 85 -22.70 -0.74 6.34
N THR A 86 -23.15 -0.42 7.55
CA THR A 86 -24.21 -1.19 8.21
C THR A 86 -25.58 -0.72 7.69
N LEU A 87 -26.37 -1.64 7.16
CA LEU A 87 -27.78 -1.39 6.82
C LEU A 87 -28.55 -1.11 8.11
N THR A 88 -29.03 0.12 8.28
CA THR A 88 -29.87 0.51 9.42
C THR A 88 -31.33 0.65 8.98
N GLY A 89 -32.28 0.34 9.88
CA GLY A 89 -33.70 0.46 9.61
C GLY A 89 -34.28 -0.62 8.69
N THR A 90 -33.62 -1.76 8.61
CA THR A 90 -34.06 -2.97 7.88
C THR A 90 -35.46 -3.39 8.29
N GLU A 91 -35.82 -3.28 9.57
CA GLU A 91 -37.12 -3.67 10.10
C GLU A 91 -38.23 -2.76 9.57
N ARG A 92 -37.96 -1.45 9.44
CA ARG A 92 -38.90 -0.49 8.88
C ARG A 92 -39.09 -0.71 7.38
N PHE A 93 -38.00 -1.03 6.67
CA PHE A 93 -38.07 -1.43 5.27
C PHE A 93 -38.92 -2.68 5.10
N VAL A 94 -38.69 -3.72 5.91
CA VAL A 94 -39.48 -4.97 5.88
C VAL A 94 -40.94 -4.71 6.23
N ALA A 95 -41.23 -3.89 7.26
CA ALA A 95 -42.60 -3.55 7.63
C ALA A 95 -43.34 -2.81 6.51
N ARG A 96 -42.67 -1.86 5.85
CA ARG A 96 -43.20 -1.15 4.67
C ARG A 96 -43.38 -2.10 3.48
N ALA A 97 -42.42 -2.97 3.22
CA ALA A 97 -42.53 -3.95 2.13
C ALA A 97 -43.75 -4.86 2.37
N ARG A 98 -43.90 -5.39 3.59
CA ARG A 98 -45.07 -6.20 3.97
C ARG A 98 -46.39 -5.44 3.84
N SER A 99 -46.45 -4.17 4.20
CA SER A 99 -47.68 -3.38 4.05
C SER A 99 -48.04 -3.05 2.60
N GLN A 100 -47.05 -2.98 1.70
CA GLN A 100 -47.26 -2.74 0.27
C GLN A 100 -47.74 -3.98 -0.49
N VAL A 101 -47.41 -5.18 -0.02
CA VAL A 101 -47.73 -6.46 -0.70
C VAL A 101 -49.21 -6.86 -0.52
N GLY A 102 -49.94 -6.22 0.42
CA GLY A 102 -51.33 -6.56 0.71
C GLY A 102 -51.45 -7.77 1.67
N PRO A 103 -52.68 -8.19 2.03
CA PRO A 103 -52.89 -9.31 2.95
C PRO A 103 -52.27 -10.59 2.39
N ASP A 104 -51.61 -11.36 3.26
CA ASP A 104 -51.00 -12.65 2.92
C ASP A 104 -52.09 -13.64 2.49
N ILE A 105 -52.20 -13.85 1.17
CA ILE A 105 -53.25 -14.68 0.57
C ILE A 105 -52.81 -16.15 0.63
N GLY A 106 -52.71 -16.70 1.84
CA GLY A 106 -52.39 -18.12 2.07
C GLY A 106 -50.96 -18.53 1.69
N PRO A 107 -50.61 -19.82 1.83
CA PRO A 107 -49.27 -20.28 1.45
C PRO A 107 -49.07 -19.89 -0.01
N THR A 108 -48.01 -19.12 -0.30
CA THR A 108 -47.55 -18.85 -1.67
C THR A 108 -47.54 -20.18 -2.39
N GLU A 109 -48.55 -20.43 -3.22
CA GLU A 109 -48.58 -21.63 -4.04
C GLU A 109 -47.28 -21.57 -4.82
N SER A 110 -46.40 -22.53 -4.53
CA SER A 110 -45.12 -22.64 -5.22
C SER A 110 -45.45 -22.66 -6.71
N THR A 111 -45.00 -21.66 -7.46
CA THR A 111 -45.21 -21.64 -8.93
C THR A 111 -44.31 -22.65 -9.63
N THR A 112 -43.45 -23.34 -8.88
CA THR A 112 -42.51 -24.36 -9.36
C THR A 112 -43.20 -25.46 -10.18
N PRO A 113 -44.31 -26.11 -9.73
CA PRO A 113 -44.98 -27.15 -10.52
C PRO A 113 -45.57 -26.59 -11.83
N SER A 114 -46.14 -25.38 -11.80
CA SER A 114 -46.67 -24.72 -13.00
C SER A 114 -45.56 -24.35 -14.00
N SER A 115 -44.40 -23.93 -13.49
CA SER A 115 -43.24 -23.56 -14.30
C SER A 115 -42.57 -24.79 -14.90
N GLU A 116 -42.50 -25.89 -14.16
CA GLU A 116 -41.97 -27.17 -14.64
C GLU A 116 -42.86 -27.80 -15.71
N ALA A 117 -44.18 -27.75 -15.53
CA ALA A 117 -45.14 -28.22 -16.54
C ALA A 117 -45.00 -27.44 -17.86
N PHE A 118 -44.92 -26.11 -17.79
CA PHE A 118 -44.70 -25.26 -18.96
C PHE A 118 -43.34 -25.51 -19.63
N ALA A 119 -42.27 -25.65 -18.83
CA ALA A 119 -40.95 -25.98 -19.34
C ALA A 119 -40.90 -27.37 -20.00
N LYS A 120 -41.68 -28.34 -19.51
CA LYS A 120 -41.82 -29.67 -20.13
C LYS A 120 -42.53 -29.57 -21.48
N GLU A 121 -43.64 -28.84 -21.56
CA GLU A 121 -44.38 -28.63 -22.80
C GLU A 121 -43.50 -27.95 -23.87
N LEU A 122 -42.70 -26.95 -23.49
CA LEU A 122 -41.75 -26.29 -24.38
C LEU A 122 -40.68 -27.25 -24.92
N ARG A 123 -40.17 -28.17 -24.09
CA ARG A 123 -39.18 -29.17 -24.51
C ARG A 123 -39.80 -30.22 -25.46
N GLU A 124 -41.04 -30.63 -25.20
CA GLU A 124 -41.76 -31.59 -26.06
C GLU A 124 -42.06 -30.98 -27.45
N ARG A 125 -42.30 -29.67 -27.52
CA ARG A 125 -42.55 -28.95 -28.77
C ARG A 125 -41.27 -28.54 -29.52
N ALA A 126 -40.12 -28.56 -28.86
CA ALA A 126 -38.87 -28.16 -29.48
C ALA A 126 -38.35 -29.29 -30.40
N THR A 127 -38.14 -28.98 -31.69
CA THR A 127 -37.45 -29.90 -32.60
C THR A 127 -35.97 -29.97 -32.25
N PRO A 128 -35.39 -31.15 -31.98
CA PRO A 128 -33.97 -31.27 -31.66
C PRO A 128 -33.07 -30.74 -32.79
N PRO A 129 -31.92 -30.13 -32.47
CA PRO A 129 -30.98 -29.70 -33.49
C PRO A 129 -30.45 -30.92 -34.27
N PRO A 130 -30.13 -30.76 -35.57
CA PRO A 130 -29.59 -31.85 -36.38
C PRO A 130 -28.26 -32.35 -35.82
N SER A 131 -28.02 -33.66 -35.90
CA SER A 131 -26.77 -34.26 -35.42
C SER A 131 -25.56 -33.73 -36.22
N PRO A 132 -24.43 -33.40 -35.57
CA PRO A 132 -23.19 -33.07 -36.25
C PRO A 132 -22.75 -34.23 -37.16
N ARG A 133 -22.19 -33.92 -38.34
CA ARG A 133 -21.54 -34.91 -39.21
C ARG A 133 -20.16 -35.29 -38.69
#